data_AF-A0A257NJF8-F1
#
_entry.id   AF-A0A257NJF8-F1
#
_cell.length_a   1.000
_cell.length_b   1.000
_cell.length_c   1.000
_cell.angle_alpha   90.00
_cell.angle_beta   90.00
_cell.angle_gamma   90.00
#
_symmetry.space_group_name_H-M   'P 1'
#
loop_
_entity.id
_entity.type
_entity.pdbx_description
1 polymer ?
#
loop_
_entity_poly.entity_id
_entity_poly.type
_entity_poly.pdbx_seq_one_letter_code
_entity_poly.pdbx_strand_id
1 'polypeptide(L)'
;REALKAALQYPAFAGPVFDSLTVESFTHPGYAAVRAALDGAGGTATGASGAQWIDAVRQQTTSGLTAGLISELGVEGIAVDDERLPRYISGVMARLQEVWMGRQIAEVKSKLQRMSPIEHGDEYHALFGDLVAMEAYRRSLLEQASGDDLTV
;
A
#
# COMPACT_ATOMS: atom_id res chain seq x y z
N ARG A 1 -8.32 3.91 -2.34
CA ARG A 1 -8.64 5.35 -2.49
C ARG A 1 -7.93 6.17 -1.42
N GLU A 2 -8.25 5.98 -0.14
CA GLU A 2 -7.63 6.75 0.97
C GLU A 2 -6.09 6.68 0.99
N ALA A 3 -5.49 5.53 0.67
CA ALA A 3 -4.04 5.43 0.55
C ALA A 3 -3.44 6.37 -0.52
N LEU A 4 -4.14 6.59 -1.65
CA LEU A 4 -3.69 7.52 -2.69
C LEU A 4 -3.81 8.97 -2.23
N LYS A 5 -4.91 9.31 -1.52
CA LYS A 5 -5.08 10.63 -0.91
C LYS A 5 -3.96 10.90 0.10
N ALA A 6 -3.65 9.93 0.96
CA ALA A 6 -2.54 10.02 1.91
C ALA A 6 -1.19 10.21 1.20
N ALA A 7 -0.89 9.46 0.13
CA ALA A 7 0.36 9.61 -0.61
C ALA A 7 0.48 10.96 -1.36
N LEU A 8 -0.64 11.53 -1.82
CA LEU A 8 -0.67 12.83 -2.51
C LEU A 8 -0.62 14.01 -1.54
N GLN A 9 -1.37 13.94 -0.44
CA GLN A 9 -1.53 15.05 0.50
C GLN A 9 -0.50 15.01 1.64
N TYR A 10 -0.13 13.81 2.08
CA TYR A 10 0.74 13.56 3.23
C TYR A 10 1.81 12.48 2.94
N PRO A 11 2.66 12.68 1.91
CA PRO A 11 3.65 11.67 1.49
C PRO A 11 4.58 11.24 2.64
N ALA A 12 4.92 12.14 3.56
CA ALA A 12 5.73 11.81 4.74
C ALA A 12 5.08 10.78 5.69
N PHE A 13 3.74 10.76 5.79
CA PHE A 13 3.02 9.77 6.60
C PHE A 13 2.74 8.48 5.83
N ALA A 14 2.55 8.56 4.51
CA ALA A 14 2.39 7.38 3.66
C ALA A 14 3.70 6.57 3.57
N GLY A 15 4.80 7.26 3.31
CA GLY A 15 6.17 6.77 3.46
C GLY A 15 6.51 5.49 2.69
N PRO A 16 7.59 4.79 3.12
CA PRO A 16 8.09 3.59 2.45
C PRO A 16 7.06 2.45 2.35
N VAL A 17 6.08 2.44 3.26
CA VAL A 17 4.98 1.49 3.23
C VAL A 17 4.17 1.65 1.94
N PHE A 18 3.78 2.89 1.60
CA PHE A 18 3.08 3.15 0.35
C PHE A 18 3.92 2.77 -0.87
N ASP A 19 5.20 3.13 -0.87
CA ASP A 19 6.11 2.87 -1.99
C ASP A 19 6.36 1.37 -2.19
N SER A 20 6.33 0.56 -1.12
CA SER A 20 6.46 -0.91 -1.20
C SER A 20 5.28 -1.60 -1.91
N LEU A 21 4.14 -0.93 -2.01
CA LEU A 21 2.95 -1.49 -2.63
C LEU A 21 3.02 -1.34 -4.14
N THR A 22 2.87 -2.46 -4.84
CA THR A 22 2.91 -2.50 -6.29
C THR A 22 1.60 -1.99 -6.91
N VAL A 23 1.63 -1.64 -8.20
CA VAL A 23 0.46 -1.16 -8.95
C VAL A 23 -0.69 -2.18 -8.91
N GLU A 24 -0.38 -3.48 -8.93
CA GLU A 24 -1.33 -4.58 -8.88
C GLU A 24 -2.11 -4.63 -7.56
N SER A 25 -1.62 -3.95 -6.51
CA SER A 25 -2.35 -3.78 -5.25
C SER A 25 -3.63 -2.94 -5.43
N PHE A 26 -3.72 -2.14 -6.49
CA PHE A 26 -4.85 -1.27 -6.81
C PHE A 26 -5.72 -1.89 -7.92
N THR A 27 -6.82 -2.53 -7.53
CA THR A 27 -7.70 -3.26 -8.46
C THR A 27 -8.51 -2.37 -9.40
N HIS A 28 -8.78 -1.12 -9.01
CA HIS A 28 -9.48 -0.17 -9.87
C HIS A 28 -8.48 0.48 -10.85
N PRO A 29 -8.69 0.41 -12.18
CA PRO A 29 -7.70 0.83 -13.18
C PRO A 29 -7.31 2.31 -13.05
N GLY A 30 -8.26 3.18 -12.68
CA GLY A 30 -7.95 4.59 -12.41
C GLY A 30 -7.00 4.78 -11.22
N TYR A 31 -7.13 3.96 -10.16
CA TYR A 31 -6.25 4.05 -8.99
C TYR A 31 -4.88 3.43 -9.26
N ALA A 32 -4.83 2.36 -10.05
CA ALA A 32 -3.57 1.82 -10.56
C ALA A 32 -2.80 2.85 -11.39
N ALA A 33 -3.48 3.59 -12.28
CA ALA A 33 -2.87 4.66 -13.07
C ALA A 33 -2.30 5.79 -12.19
N VAL A 34 -3.03 6.19 -11.15
CA VAL A 34 -2.53 7.17 -10.16
C VAL A 34 -1.32 6.62 -9.39
N ARG A 35 -1.35 5.36 -8.95
CA ARG A 35 -0.19 4.72 -8.29
C ARG A 35 1.04 4.68 -9.19
N ALA A 36 0.86 4.36 -10.48
CA ALA A 36 1.95 4.37 -11.45
C ALA A 36 2.52 5.78 -11.67
N ALA A 37 1.67 6.81 -11.71
CA ALA A 37 2.11 8.21 -11.79
C ALA A 37 2.88 8.64 -10.53
N LEU A 38 2.44 8.22 -9.34
CA LEU A 38 3.18 8.43 -8.08
C LEU A 38 4.56 7.77 -8.12
N ASP A 39 4.66 6.57 -8.69
CA ASP A 39 5.92 5.85 -8.88
C ASP A 39 6.87 6.60 -9.81
N GLY A 40 6.37 7.01 -10.98
CA GLY A 40 7.15 7.74 -11.98
C GLY A 40 7.68 9.09 -11.48
N ALA A 41 7.00 9.69 -10.50
CA ALA A 41 7.42 10.93 -9.86
C ALA A 41 8.49 10.71 -8.77
N GLY A 42 8.87 9.45 -8.50
CA GLY A 42 9.90 9.07 -7.54
C GLY A 42 9.35 8.53 -6.20
N GLY A 43 8.02 8.40 -6.07
CA GLY A 43 7.38 7.92 -4.85
C GLY A 43 7.42 8.92 -3.68
N THR A 44 6.92 8.48 -2.53
CA THR A 44 6.84 9.29 -1.32
C THR A 44 8.22 9.55 -0.68
N ALA A 45 9.21 8.72 -1.01
CA ALA A 45 10.60 8.86 -0.57
C ALA A 45 11.31 10.14 -1.06
N THR A 46 10.76 10.86 -2.05
CA THR A 46 11.32 12.11 -2.55
C THR A 46 11.31 13.25 -1.53
N GLY A 47 10.46 13.17 -0.51
CA GLY A 47 10.23 14.25 0.45
C GLY A 47 9.51 15.47 -0.14
N ALA A 48 9.07 15.40 -1.41
CA ALA A 48 8.25 16.44 -2.02
C ALA A 48 6.84 16.43 -1.41
N SER A 49 6.22 17.61 -1.29
CA SER A 49 4.84 17.74 -0.78
C SER A 49 4.13 18.95 -1.38
N GLY A 50 2.83 19.07 -1.10
CA GLY A 50 2.01 20.20 -1.55
C GLY A 50 1.83 20.28 -3.07
N ALA A 51 1.57 21.49 -3.58
CA ALA A 51 1.22 21.70 -4.99
C ALA A 51 2.32 21.23 -5.96
N GLN A 52 3.60 21.46 -5.62
CA GLN A 52 4.71 21.01 -6.46
C GLN A 52 4.75 19.49 -6.61
N TRP A 53 4.46 18.76 -5.54
CA TRP A 53 4.38 17.31 -5.58
C TRP A 53 3.22 16.83 -6.46
N ILE A 54 2.03 17.40 -6.26
CA ILE A 54 0.85 17.06 -7.06
C ILE A 54 1.11 17.31 -8.54
N ASP A 55 1.73 18.44 -8.90
CA ASP A 55 2.08 18.74 -10.29
C ASP A 55 3.15 17.80 -10.86
N ALA A 56 4.17 17.42 -10.07
CA ALA A 56 5.16 16.44 -10.48
C ALA A 56 4.53 15.07 -10.79
N VAL A 57 3.59 14.63 -9.97
CA VAL A 57 2.82 13.38 -10.19
C VAL A 57 1.93 13.50 -11.43
N ARG A 58 1.25 14.63 -11.63
CA ARG A 58 0.41 14.86 -12.83
C ARG A 58 1.22 14.84 -14.13
N GLN A 59 2.48 15.29 -14.10
CA GLN A 59 3.36 15.26 -15.27
C GLN A 59 3.74 13.83 -15.71
N GLN A 60 3.53 12.82 -14.87
CA GLN A 60 3.81 11.41 -15.20
C GLN A 60 2.70 10.73 -16.00
N THR A 61 1.63 11.44 -16.35
CA THR A 61 0.54 10.88 -17.15
C THR A 61 0.14 11.80 -18.30
N THR A 62 -0.11 11.20 -19.46
CA THR A 62 -0.69 11.88 -20.62
C THR A 62 -2.23 11.78 -20.67
N SER A 63 -2.82 11.00 -19.75
CA SER A 63 -4.26 10.79 -19.67
C SER A 63 -4.92 11.93 -18.89
N GLY A 64 -5.77 12.71 -19.56
CA GLY A 64 -6.54 13.78 -18.91
C GLY A 64 -7.44 13.27 -17.78
N LEU A 65 -7.98 12.05 -17.88
CA LEU A 65 -8.76 11.42 -16.82
C LEU A 65 -7.90 11.12 -15.58
N THR A 66 -6.69 10.60 -15.77
CA THR A 66 -5.77 10.31 -14.66
C THR A 66 -5.29 11.61 -14.01
N ALA A 67 -4.94 12.61 -14.83
CA ALA A 67 -4.53 13.93 -14.34
C ALA A 67 -5.65 14.62 -13.53
N GLY A 68 -6.91 14.49 -13.96
CA GLY A 68 -8.08 14.97 -13.21
C GLY A 68 -8.26 14.24 -11.89
N LEU A 69 -8.14 12.92 -11.89
CA LEU A 69 -8.24 12.11 -10.68
C LEU A 69 -7.11 12.42 -9.67
N ILE A 70 -5.89 12.68 -10.11
CA ILE A 70 -4.79 13.13 -9.24
C ILE A 70 -5.15 14.48 -8.59
N SER A 71 -5.65 15.44 -9.37
CA SER A 71 -6.09 16.73 -8.84
C SER A 71 -7.20 16.59 -7.82
N GLU A 72 -8.22 15.76 -8.09
CA GLU A 72 -9.33 15.48 -7.17
C GLU A 72 -8.81 14.89 -5.86
N LEU A 73 -8.08 13.78 -5.92
CA LEU A 73 -7.55 13.09 -4.75
C LEU A 73 -6.52 13.92 -3.97
N GLY A 74 -5.84 14.86 -4.63
CA GLY A 74 -4.87 15.75 -4.01
C GLY A 74 -5.47 16.87 -3.15
N VAL A 75 -6.78 17.13 -3.27
CA VAL A 75 -7.46 18.18 -2.49
C VAL A 75 -8.67 17.68 -1.71
N GLU A 76 -9.16 16.49 -2.03
CA GLU A 76 -10.29 15.90 -1.34
C GLU A 76 -9.95 15.62 0.13
N GLY A 77 -10.68 16.26 1.05
CA GLY A 77 -10.46 16.11 2.48
C GLY A 77 -10.50 14.65 2.96
N ILE A 78 -9.61 14.33 3.89
CA ILE A 78 -9.68 13.09 4.67
C ILE A 78 -10.57 13.38 5.88
N ALA A 79 -11.68 12.65 6.02
CA ALA A 79 -12.72 12.91 7.02
C ALA A 79 -12.30 12.44 8.42
N VAL A 80 -11.22 13.00 8.95
CA VAL A 80 -10.66 12.71 10.28
C VAL A 80 -10.06 14.00 10.85
N ASP A 81 -10.13 14.16 12.17
CA ASP A 81 -9.50 15.28 12.86
C ASP A 81 -7.97 15.26 12.68
N ASP A 82 -7.34 16.43 12.57
CA ASP A 82 -5.89 16.57 12.35
C ASP A 82 -5.07 15.82 13.40
N GLU A 83 -5.52 15.78 14.66
CA GLU A 83 -4.87 15.05 15.75
C GLU A 83 -4.83 13.54 15.54
N ARG A 84 -5.84 13.00 14.83
CA ARG A 84 -6.00 11.56 14.57
C ARG A 84 -5.46 11.18 13.19
N LEU A 85 -5.20 12.15 12.31
CA LEU A 85 -4.79 11.95 10.93
C LEU A 85 -3.54 11.05 10.75
N PRO A 86 -2.44 11.20 11.52
CA PRO A 86 -1.28 10.32 11.36
C PRO A 86 -1.62 8.85 11.66
N ARG A 87 -2.44 8.61 12.68
CA ARG A 87 -2.87 7.27 13.07
C ARG A 87 -3.82 6.67 12.04
N TYR A 88 -4.76 7.47 11.54
CA TYR A 88 -5.66 7.07 10.46
C TYR A 88 -4.92 6.65 9.20
N ILE A 89 -3.96 7.47 8.73
CA ILE A 89 -3.13 7.15 7.56
C ILE A 89 -2.37 5.85 7.81
N SER A 90 -1.80 5.67 9.00
CA SER A 90 -1.11 4.42 9.37
C SER A 90 -2.03 3.20 9.30
N GLY A 91 -3.27 3.31 9.78
CA GLY A 91 -4.28 2.24 9.69
C GLY A 91 -4.68 1.90 8.25
N VAL A 92 -4.88 2.93 7.42
CA VAL A 92 -5.15 2.77 5.97
C VAL A 92 -4.00 2.04 5.27
N MET A 93 -2.76 2.41 5.59
CA MET A 93 -1.57 1.76 5.04
C MET A 93 -1.44 0.31 5.51
N ALA A 94 -1.64 0.05 6.80
CA ALA A 94 -1.61 -1.30 7.36
C ALA A 94 -2.67 -2.20 6.71
N ARG A 95 -3.88 -1.68 6.45
CA ARG A 95 -4.94 -2.40 5.74
C ARG A 95 -4.55 -2.78 4.32
N LEU A 96 -3.85 -1.88 3.61
CA LEU A 96 -3.40 -2.14 2.25
C LEU A 96 -2.25 -3.16 2.21
N GLN A 97 -1.29 -3.05 3.13
CA GLN A 97 -0.24 -4.05 3.31
C GLN A 97 -0.80 -5.42 3.67
N GLU A 98 -1.84 -5.50 4.51
CA GLU A 98 -2.48 -6.75 4.90
C GLU A 98 -3.04 -7.49 3.69
N VAL A 99 -3.73 -6.77 2.80
CA VAL A 99 -4.28 -7.33 1.56
C VAL A 99 -3.16 -7.83 0.64
N TRP A 100 -2.09 -7.04 0.48
CA TRP A 100 -0.92 -7.45 -0.32
C TRP A 100 -0.25 -8.70 0.27
N MET A 101 0.00 -8.70 1.58
CA MET A 101 0.58 -9.84 2.32
C MET A 101 -0.28 -11.10 2.17
N GLY A 102 -1.60 -10.96 2.16
CA GLY A 102 -2.52 -12.08 1.92
C GLY A 102 -2.35 -12.74 0.56
N ARG A 103 -2.03 -11.98 -0.49
CA ARG A 103 -1.74 -12.52 -1.83
C ARG A 103 -0.41 -13.26 -1.85
N GLN A 104 0.63 -12.67 -1.24
CA GLN A 104 1.95 -13.30 -1.13
C GLN A 104 1.88 -14.62 -0.34
N ILE A 105 1.11 -14.66 0.74
CA ILE A 105 0.84 -15.89 1.50
C ILE A 105 0.16 -16.95 0.61
N ALA A 106 -0.83 -16.57 -0.20
CA ALA A 106 -1.52 -17.50 -1.09
C ALA A 106 -0.56 -18.10 -2.15
N GLU A 107 0.33 -17.29 -2.71
CA GLU A 107 1.37 -17.73 -3.65
C GLU A 107 2.34 -18.72 -3.00
N VAL A 108 2.86 -18.40 -1.81
CA VAL A 108 3.75 -19.28 -1.05
C VAL A 108 3.08 -20.60 -0.69
N LYS A 109 1.83 -20.57 -0.20
CA LYS A 109 1.03 -21.78 0.07
C LYS A 109 0.85 -22.63 -1.19
N SER A 110 0.56 -22.00 -2.33
CA SER A 110 0.42 -22.68 -3.61
C SER A 110 1.72 -23.36 -4.05
N LYS A 111 2.88 -22.73 -3.82
CA LYS A 111 4.20 -23.33 -4.08
C LYS A 111 4.46 -24.53 -3.15
N LEU A 112 4.22 -24.38 -1.85
CA LEU A 112 4.39 -25.45 -0.85
C LEU A 112 3.52 -26.68 -1.16
N GLN A 113 2.27 -26.48 -1.60
CA GLN A 113 1.36 -27.58 -1.95
C GLN A 113 1.85 -28.44 -3.13
N ARG A 114 2.68 -27.88 -4.02
CA ARG A 114 3.24 -28.60 -5.17
C ARG A 114 4.63 -29.18 -4.89
N MET A 115 5.25 -28.84 -3.76
CA MET A 115 6.60 -29.26 -3.41
C MET A 115 6.56 -30.56 -2.61
N SER A 116 7.37 -31.54 -2.99
CA SER A 116 7.53 -32.77 -2.22
C SER A 116 8.36 -32.49 -0.95
N PRO A 117 7.80 -32.68 0.25
CA PRO A 117 8.54 -32.47 1.49
C PRO A 117 9.61 -33.55 1.73
N ILE A 118 9.59 -34.64 0.96
CA ILE A 118 10.55 -35.75 1.05
C ILE A 118 11.73 -35.52 0.11
N GLU A 119 11.46 -35.08 -1.12
CA GLU A 119 12.51 -34.85 -2.13
C GLU A 119 13.20 -33.48 -1.96
N HIS A 120 12.50 -32.51 -1.37
CA HIS A 120 12.97 -31.12 -1.20
C HIS A 120 12.84 -30.62 0.25
N GLY A 121 13.13 -31.48 1.24
CA GLY A 121 12.91 -31.20 2.66
C GLY A 121 13.45 -29.85 3.16
N ASP A 122 14.70 -29.51 2.84
CA ASP A 122 15.32 -28.26 3.29
C ASP A 122 14.65 -27.01 2.67
N GLU A 123 14.34 -27.03 1.37
CA GLU A 123 13.63 -25.93 0.70
C GLU A 123 12.20 -25.79 1.22
N TYR A 124 11.53 -26.91 1.47
CA TYR A 124 10.19 -26.93 2.07
C TYR A 124 10.20 -26.30 3.46
N HIS A 125 11.13 -26.69 4.33
CA HIS A 125 11.23 -26.16 5.69
C HIS A 125 11.55 -24.67 5.71
N ALA A 126 12.45 -24.20 4.84
CA ALA A 126 12.74 -22.77 4.69
C ALA A 126 11.49 -21.99 4.27
N LEU A 127 10.81 -22.43 3.21
CA LEU A 127 9.62 -21.76 2.69
C LEU A 127 8.43 -21.81 3.67
N PHE A 128 8.31 -22.87 4.46
CA PHE A 128 7.34 -22.96 5.54
C PHE A 128 7.66 -21.97 6.67
N GLY A 129 8.94 -21.79 7.00
CA GLY A 129 9.39 -20.77 7.95
C GLY A 129 9.02 -19.36 7.50
N ASP A 130 9.26 -19.03 6.23
CA ASP A 130 8.86 -17.76 5.63
C ASP A 130 7.34 -17.56 5.71
N LEU A 131 6.56 -18.61 5.39
CA LEU A 131 5.10 -18.57 5.48
C LEU A 131 4.63 -18.22 6.89
N VAL A 132 5.20 -18.83 7.93
CA VAL A 132 4.83 -18.55 9.33
C VAL A 132 5.14 -17.09 9.70
N ALA A 133 6.31 -16.58 9.29
CA ALA A 133 6.68 -15.19 9.51
C ALA A 133 5.72 -14.21 8.80
N MET A 134 5.34 -14.51 7.56
CA MET A 134 4.36 -13.74 6.79
C MET A 134 2.97 -13.74 7.44
N GLU A 135 2.51 -14.88 7.95
CA GLU A 135 1.23 -14.98 8.66
C GLU A 135 1.23 -14.20 9.98
N ALA A 136 2.32 -14.28 10.75
CA ALA A 136 2.48 -13.50 11.97
C ALA A 136 2.50 -11.99 11.67
N TYR A 137 3.23 -11.56 10.64
CA TYR A 137 3.26 -10.17 10.23
C TYR A 137 1.88 -9.69 9.76
N ARG A 138 1.16 -10.48 8.95
CA ARG A 138 -0.22 -10.17 8.54
C ARG A 138 -1.16 -10.00 9.73
N ARG A 139 -1.01 -10.79 10.80
CA ARG A 139 -1.79 -10.64 12.03
C ARG A 139 -1.52 -9.30 12.70
N SER A 140 -0.27 -8.89 12.81
CA SER A 140 0.10 -7.60 13.39
C SER A 140 -0.45 -6.41 12.58
N LEU A 141 -0.51 -6.53 11.25
CA LEU A 141 -1.13 -5.51 10.38
C LEU A 141 -2.64 -5.40 10.60
N LEU A 142 -3.33 -6.52 10.83
CA LEU A 142 -4.75 -6.51 11.20
C LEU A 142 -4.96 -5.76 12.53
N GLU A 143 -4.11 -5.99 13.52
CA GLU A 143 -4.20 -5.28 14.81
C GLU A 143 -3.95 -3.78 14.66
N GLN A 144 -2.97 -3.39 13.85
CA GLN A 144 -2.68 -1.99 13.54
C GLN A 144 -3.83 -1.32 12.76
N ALA A 145 -4.42 -2.02 11.80
CA ALA A 145 -5.57 -1.53 11.03
C ALA A 145 -6.84 -1.44 11.90
N SER A 146 -7.09 -2.41 12.79
CA SER A 146 -8.22 -2.42 13.72
C SER A 146 -8.05 -1.45 14.90
N GLY A 147 -6.83 -1.01 15.19
CA GLY A 147 -6.57 0.09 16.11
C GLY A 147 -7.24 1.42 15.69
N ASP A 148 -7.80 1.50 14.49
CA ASP A 148 -8.61 2.60 13.94
C ASP A 148 -10.12 2.44 14.26
N ASP A 149 -10.61 1.22 14.48
CA ASP A 149 -12.03 0.91 14.77
C ASP A 149 -12.44 1.22 16.23
N LEU A 150 -11.47 1.53 17.10
CA LEU A 150 -11.74 1.98 18.47
C LEU A 150 -12.01 3.49 18.49
N THR A 151 -13.11 3.88 17.88
CA THR A 151 -13.78 5.15 18.20
C THR A 151 -14.33 5.06 19.62
N VAL A 152 -13.62 5.66 20.58
CA VAL A 152 -14.20 6.17 21.83
C VAL A 152 -14.16 7.70 21.78
#